data_AF-A0A946F855-F1
#
_entry.id   AF-A0A946F855-F1
#
_cell.length_a   1.000
_cell.length_b   1.000
_cell.length_c   1.000
_cell.angle_alpha   90.00
_cell.angle_beta   90.00
_cell.angle_gamma   90.00
#
_symmetry.space_group_name_H-M   'P 1'
#
loop_
_entity.id
_entity.type
_entity.pdbx_description
1 polymer ?
#
loop_
_entity_poly.entity_id
_entity_poly.type
_entity_poly.pdbx_seq_one_letter_code
_entity_poly.pdbx_strand_id
1 'polypeptide(L)'
;MRNPFRYFNSSPDIIRLTVMMYIRYPLSLRQVEDLLSERGIDICDETVRFWWNRFGPIFAAEIRKKRAANLRTWPQWRWHLDEVFVKINGQTHFLWRAVDH
;
A
#
# COMPACT_ATOMS: atom_id res chain seq x y z
N MET A 1 8.55 19.44 -11.89
CA MET A 1 8.24 18.00 -12.09
C MET A 1 7.28 17.90 -13.27
N ARG A 2 7.56 17.09 -14.31
CA ARG A 2 6.62 16.89 -15.43
C ARG A 2 5.33 16.24 -14.89
N ASN A 3 4.15 16.72 -15.29
CA ASN A 3 2.88 16.13 -14.86
C ASN A 3 2.82 14.65 -15.29
N PRO A 4 2.77 13.67 -14.35
CA PRO A 4 2.82 12.25 -14.67
C PRO A 4 1.53 11.74 -15.34
N PHE A 5 0.42 12.48 -15.18
CA PHE A 5 -0.88 12.23 -15.79
C PHE A 5 -1.04 12.90 -17.16
N ARG A 6 0.02 13.54 -17.69
CA ARG A 6 0.00 14.09 -19.04
C ARG A 6 -0.25 12.95 -20.03
N TYR A 7 -1.13 13.20 -21.00
CA TYR A 7 -1.58 12.25 -22.06
C TYR A 7 -2.60 11.20 -21.62
N PHE A 8 -3.23 11.34 -20.45
CA PHE A 8 -4.38 10.52 -20.08
C PHE A 8 -5.68 11.28 -20.32
N ASN A 9 -6.67 10.59 -20.89
CA ASN A 9 -8.02 11.13 -21.06
C ASN A 9 -8.85 11.01 -19.77
N SER A 10 -8.42 10.18 -18.83
CA SER A 10 -9.06 10.01 -17.52
C SER A 10 -8.57 11.05 -16.52
N SER A 11 -9.46 11.51 -15.64
CA SER A 11 -9.10 12.44 -14.57
C SER A 11 -7.99 11.84 -13.67
N PRO A 12 -6.97 12.63 -13.28
CA PRO A 12 -5.95 12.21 -12.33
C PRO A 12 -6.51 11.63 -11.03
N ASP A 13 -7.66 12.13 -10.58
CA ASP A 13 -8.31 11.67 -9.35
C ASP A 13 -8.87 10.25 -9.51
N ILE A 14 -9.44 9.93 -10.68
CA ILE A 14 -9.94 8.58 -11.00
C ILE A 14 -8.77 7.60 -11.09
N ILE A 15 -7.68 8.00 -11.75
CA ILE A 15 -6.46 7.19 -11.86
C ILE A 15 -5.90 6.91 -10.46
N ARG A 16 -5.80 7.94 -9.62
CA ARG A 16 -5.32 7.81 -8.24
C ARG A 16 -6.23 6.91 -7.41
N LEU A 17 -7.54 7.10 -7.50
CA LEU A 17 -8.53 6.28 -6.78
C LEU A 17 -8.39 4.80 -7.16
N THR A 18 -8.37 4.52 -8.46
CA THR A 18 -8.27 3.17 -9.03
C THR A 18 -7.01 2.46 -8.54
N VAL A 19 -5.85 3.11 -8.67
CA VAL A 19 -4.58 2.53 -8.24
C VAL A 19 -4.52 2.36 -6.71
N MET A 20 -5.08 3.32 -5.95
CA MET A 20 -5.14 3.19 -4.48
C MET A 20 -6.08 2.10 -4.00
N MET A 21 -7.20 1.84 -4.69
CA MET A 21 -8.10 0.74 -4.37
C MET A 21 -7.38 -0.61 -4.51
N TYR A 22 -6.64 -0.80 -5.60
CA TYR A 22 -5.84 -2.00 -5.83
C TYR A 22 -4.70 -2.17 -4.80
N ILE A 23 -4.04 -1.09 -4.39
CA ILE A 23 -2.94 -1.15 -3.41
C ILE A 23 -3.43 -1.41 -1.98
N ARG A 24 -4.53 -0.76 -1.59
CA ARG A 24 -4.94 -0.67 -0.19
C ARG A 24 -5.83 -1.83 0.26
N TYR A 25 -6.55 -2.45 -0.67
CA TYR A 25 -7.50 -3.52 -0.38
C TYR A 25 -7.11 -4.78 -1.15
N PRO A 26 -7.42 -5.98 -0.61
CA PRO A 26 -7.15 -7.25 -1.28
C PRO A 26 -8.16 -7.51 -2.41
N LEU A 27 -8.21 -6.61 -3.39
CA LEU A 27 -9.12 -6.67 -4.54
C LEU A 27 -8.36 -7.18 -5.77
N SER A 28 -9.01 -8.04 -6.54
CA SER A 28 -8.56 -8.38 -7.90
C SER A 28 -8.81 -7.21 -8.87
N LEU A 29 -8.13 -7.22 -10.02
CA LEU A 29 -8.29 -6.17 -11.02
C LEU A 29 -9.73 -6.05 -11.53
N ARG A 30 -10.42 -7.20 -11.72
CA ARG A 30 -11.84 -7.25 -12.10
C ARG A 30 -12.76 -6.67 -11.03
N GLN A 31 -12.50 -6.95 -9.76
CA GLN A 31 -13.29 -6.36 -8.67
C GLN A 31 -13.12 -4.83 -8.62
N VAL A 32 -11.95 -4.30 -8.99
CA VAL A 32 -11.76 -2.85 -9.08
C VAL A 32 -12.53 -2.28 -10.26
N GLU A 33 -12.53 -2.95 -11.41
CA GLU A 33 -13.38 -2.62 -12.56
C GLU A 33 -14.87 -2.60 -12.17
N ASP A 34 -15.39 -3.68 -11.58
CA ASP A 34 -16.81 -3.78 -11.18
C ASP A 34 -17.23 -2.62 -10.27
N LEU A 35 -16.40 -2.28 -9.27
CA LEU A 35 -16.66 -1.18 -8.34
C LEU A 35 -16.61 0.21 -8.99
N LEU A 36 -15.84 0.37 -10.07
CA LEU A 36 -15.80 1.61 -10.84
C LEU A 36 -17.01 1.69 -11.78
N SER A 37 -17.40 0.57 -12.38
CA SER A 37 -18.61 0.46 -13.20
C SER A 37 -19.88 0.77 -12.41
N GLU A 38 -19.98 0.32 -11.15
CA GLU A 38 -21.08 0.69 -10.23
C GLU A 38 -21.18 2.21 -10.00
N ARG A 39 -20.07 2.94 -10.16
CA ARG A 39 -20.02 4.41 -10.05
C ARG A 39 -20.18 5.12 -11.40
N GLY A 40 -20.51 4.39 -12.46
CA GLY A 40 -20.66 4.92 -13.82
C GLY A 40 -19.33 5.22 -14.51
N ILE A 41 -18.22 4.63 -14.03
CA ILE A 41 -16.89 4.79 -14.62
C ILE A 41 -16.55 3.52 -15.39
N ASP A 42 -16.65 3.56 -16.72
CA ASP A 42 -16.38 2.42 -17.60
C ASP A 42 -14.87 2.29 -17.89
N ILE A 43 -14.23 1.29 -17.28
CA ILE A 43 -12.79 1.02 -17.37
C ILE A 43 -12.56 -0.49 -17.29
N CYS A 44 -11.80 -1.07 -18.23
CA CYS A 44 -11.43 -2.49 -18.16
C CYS A 44 -10.30 -2.79 -17.16
N ASP A 45 -10.22 -4.04 -16.69
CA ASP A 45 -9.16 -4.53 -15.82
C ASP A 45 -7.74 -4.38 -16.40
N GLU A 46 -7.56 -4.44 -17.74
CA GLU A 46 -6.29 -4.08 -18.39
C GLU A 46 -5.86 -2.64 -18.13
N THR A 47 -6.81 -1.70 -18.09
CA THR A 47 -6.50 -0.29 -17.83
C THR A 47 -6.08 -0.10 -16.38
N VAL A 48 -6.73 -0.80 -15.44
CA VAL A 48 -6.31 -0.86 -14.03
C VAL A 48 -4.88 -1.41 -13.93
N ARG A 49 -4.58 -2.50 -14.64
CA ARG A 49 -3.23 -3.12 -14.70
C ARG A 49 -2.19 -2.14 -15.25
N PHE A 50 -2.51 -1.44 -16.32
CA PHE A 50 -1.62 -0.44 -16.94
C PHE A 50 -1.34 0.73 -15.97
N TRP A 51 -2.37 1.26 -15.32
CA TRP A 51 -2.21 2.35 -14.36
C TRP A 51 -1.41 1.92 -13.13
N TRP A 52 -1.65 0.71 -12.61
CA TRP A 52 -0.85 0.15 -11.53
C TRP A 52 0.63 0.07 -11.90
N ASN A 53 0.96 -0.51 -13.05
CA ASN A 53 2.36 -0.66 -13.49
C ASN A 53 3.05 0.70 -13.66
N ARG A 54 2.33 1.72 -14.13
CA ARG A 54 2.91 3.05 -14.40
C ARG A 54 2.99 3.94 -13.16
N PHE A 55 1.95 3.97 -12.33
CA PHE A 55 1.83 4.89 -11.20
C PHE A 55 2.12 4.26 -9.84
N GLY A 56 2.05 2.93 -9.73
CA GLY A 56 2.32 2.18 -8.50
C GLY A 56 3.65 2.57 -7.84
N PRO A 57 4.79 2.61 -8.57
CA PRO A 57 6.06 3.04 -8.00
C PRO A 57 6.06 4.47 -7.47
N ILE A 58 5.35 5.38 -8.15
CA ILE A 58 5.25 6.80 -7.77
C ILE A 58 4.45 6.92 -6.47
N PHE A 59 3.28 6.31 -6.39
CA PHE A 59 2.46 6.34 -5.19
C PHE A 59 3.12 5.61 -4.02
N ALA A 60 3.78 4.48 -4.26
CA ALA A 60 4.54 3.77 -3.23
C ALA A 60 5.70 4.62 -2.69
N ALA A 61 6.39 5.38 -3.54
CA ALA A 61 7.42 6.32 -3.10
C ALA A 61 6.82 7.48 -2.28
N GLU A 62 5.67 8.03 -2.68
CA GLU A 62 4.99 9.10 -1.94
C GLU A 62 4.51 8.61 -0.56
N ILE A 63 3.93 7.42 -0.48
CA ILE A 63 3.49 6.80 0.78
C ILE A 63 4.68 6.56 1.71
N ARG A 64 5.78 5.99 1.20
CA ARG A 64 7.02 5.79 1.99
C ARG A 64 7.58 7.11 2.48
N LYS A 65 7.63 8.13 1.62
CA LYS A 65 8.11 9.47 2.01
C LYS A 65 7.24 10.08 3.11
N LYS A 66 5.91 9.99 3.00
CA LYS A 66 4.97 10.45 4.04
C LYS A 66 5.16 9.69 5.36
N ARG A 67 5.31 8.37 5.31
CA ARG A 67 5.57 7.54 6.50
C ARG A 67 6.90 7.94 7.16
N ALA A 68 7.97 8.07 6.38
CA ALA A 68 9.28 8.49 6.89
C ALA A 68 9.26 9.92 7.46
N ALA A 69 8.53 10.84 6.84
CA ALA A 69 8.34 12.18 7.38
C ALA A 69 7.59 12.15 8.72
N ASN A 70 6.50 11.39 8.82
CA ASN A 70 5.75 11.24 10.06
C ASN A 70 6.62 10.65 11.20
N LEU A 71 7.43 9.62 10.90
CA LEU A 71 8.40 9.03 11.85
C LEU A 71 9.46 10.04 12.31
N ARG A 72 9.87 10.97 11.45
CA ARG A 72 10.82 12.04 11.82
C ARG A 72 10.19 13.13 12.67
N THR A 73 8.91 13.43 12.45
CA THR A 73 8.18 14.46 13.21
C THR A 73 7.80 13.97 14.60
N TRP A 74 7.49 12.68 14.74
CA TRP A 74 7.11 12.06 16.00
C TRP A 74 8.00 10.84 16.21
N PRO A 75 9.11 10.95 16.96
CA PRO A 75 9.92 9.79 17.24
C PRO A 75 9.09 8.83 18.11
N GLN A 76 8.74 7.69 17.53
CA GLN A 76 8.00 6.64 18.21
C GLN A 76 8.96 5.87 19.11
N TRP A 77 9.32 6.44 20.26
CA TRP A 77 10.16 5.77 21.27
C TRP A 77 9.42 4.64 22.02
N ARG A 78 8.51 3.93 21.32
CA ARG A 78 7.67 2.89 21.90
C ARG A 78 8.08 1.54 21.32
N TRP A 79 8.88 0.83 22.10
CA TRP A 79 9.24 -0.55 21.84
C TRP A 79 8.19 -1.47 22.45
N HIS A 80 7.71 -2.42 21.67
CA HIS A 80 6.95 -3.56 22.15
C HIS A 80 7.92 -4.70 22.40
N LEU A 81 8.04 -5.13 23.66
CA LEU A 81 8.85 -6.27 24.04
C LEU A 81 7.91 -7.45 24.34
N ASP A 82 8.02 -8.49 23.53
CA ASP A 82 7.31 -9.75 23.76
C ASP A 82 8.29 -10.80 24.29
N GLU A 83 7.89 -11.53 25.32
CA GLU A 83 8.59 -12.71 25.81
C GLU A 83 7.87 -13.96 25.32
N VAL A 84 8.64 -14.87 24.70
CA VAL A 84 8.12 -16.12 24.14
C VAL A 84 8.96 -17.28 24.65
N PHE A 85 8.27 -18.32 25.14
CA PHE A 85 8.89 -19.58 25.55
C PHE A 85 8.70 -20.61 24.44
N VAL A 86 9.79 -21.14 23.91
CA VAL A 86 9.75 -22.15 22.84
C VAL A 86 10.45 -23.41 23.31
N LYS A 87 9.84 -24.57 23.09
CA LYS A 87 10.44 -25.86 23.41
C LYS A 87 11.04 -26.48 22.15
N ILE A 88 12.37 -26.59 22.09
CA ILE A 88 13.11 -27.17 20.96
C ILE A 88 13.84 -28.42 21.48
N ASN A 89 13.59 -29.58 20.85
CA ASN A 89 14.17 -30.87 21.25
C ASN A 89 14.06 -31.18 22.76
N GLY A 90 12.93 -30.79 23.37
CA GLY A 90 12.66 -31.04 24.78
C GLY A 90 13.27 -30.02 25.76
N GLN A 91 14.13 -29.11 25.30
CA GLN A 91 14.68 -28.00 26.10
C GLN A 91 13.85 -26.73 25.91
N THR A 92 13.59 -25.99 27.00
CA THR A 92 12.86 -24.72 26.95
C THR A 92 13.84 -23.57 26.71
N HIS A 93 13.59 -22.79 25.67
CA HIS A 93 14.34 -21.60 25.30
C HIS A 93 13.50 -20.36 25.54
N PHE A 94 14.15 -19.32 26.05
CA PHE A 94 13.56 -18.01 26.30
C PHE A 94 13.97 -17.09 25.14
N LEU A 95 12.99 -16.52 24.46
CA LEU A 95 13.22 -15.55 23.39
C LEU A 95 12.51 -14.25 23.74
N TRP A 96 13.26 -13.16 23.75
CA TRP A 96 12.69 -11.82 23.79
C TRP A 96 12.72 -11.24 22.38
N ARG A 97 11.58 -10.73 21.93
CA ARG A 97 11.44 -10.03 20.65
C ARG A 97 11.11 -8.58 20.92
N ALA A 98 11.97 -7.67 20.49
CA ALA A 98 11.68 -6.25 20.47
C ALA A 98 11.17 -5.84 19.07
N VAL A 99 10.04 -5.13 19.03
CA VAL A 99 9.45 -4.58 17.81
C VAL A 99 9.29 -3.08 17.99
N ASP A 100 9.80 -2.31 17.03
CA ASP A 100 9.63 -0.86 16.95
C ASP A 100 8.28 -0.51 16.29
N HIS A 101 7.71 0.65 16.61
CA HIS A 101 6.36 1.07 16.20
C HIS A 101 6.31 1.94 14.93
#